data_AF-A0A7C5ASL6-F1
#
_entry.id   AF-A0A7C5ASL6-F1
#
_cell.length_a   1.000
_cell.length_b   1.000
_cell.length_c   1.000
_cell.angle_alpha   90.00
_cell.angle_beta   90.00
_cell.angle_gamma   90.00
#
_symmetry.space_group_name_H-M   'P 1'
#
loop_
_entity.id
_entity.type
_entity.pdbx_description
1 polymer ?
#
loop_
_entity_poly.entity_id
_entity_poly.type
_entity_poly.pdbx_seq_one_letter_code
_entity_poly.pdbx_strand_id
1 'polypeptide(L)'
;MKARGGYTFIELLVVLAILVILVGIAATSALVLLQRARERAMSYEREVIAQAIAIYNTYDVPNGGAPIPASPDADPVRIDPKAPSAPPFAKYLDSATKYYYTWEDGGGNLNVYSRANRDSSRPQ
;
A
#
# COMPACT_ATOMS: atom_id res chain seq x y z
N MET A 1 -15.23 -16.70 60.83
CA MET A 1 -13.93 -16.26 60.29
C MET A 1 -13.90 -16.59 58.80
N LYS A 2 -13.71 -15.59 57.93
CA LYS A 2 -13.76 -15.75 56.47
C LYS A 2 -12.48 -16.47 56.00
N ALA A 3 -12.60 -17.64 55.39
CA ALA A 3 -11.47 -18.36 54.81
C ALA A 3 -10.84 -17.48 53.72
N ARG A 4 -9.61 -16.98 53.96
CA ARG A 4 -8.80 -16.34 52.93
C ARG A 4 -8.16 -17.47 52.12
N GLY A 5 -8.82 -17.91 51.06
CA GLY A 5 -8.24 -18.84 50.09
C GLY A 5 -7.11 -18.13 49.36
N GLY A 6 -5.88 -18.60 49.53
CA GLY A 6 -4.72 -18.17 48.75
C GLY A 6 -4.73 -18.85 47.38
N TYR A 7 -4.49 -18.08 46.32
CA TYR A 7 -4.26 -18.60 44.97
C TYR A 7 -3.15 -19.67 45.01
N THR A 8 -3.44 -20.84 44.44
CA THR A 8 -2.45 -21.92 44.37
C THR A 8 -1.45 -21.67 43.24
N PHE A 9 -0.21 -22.14 43.37
CA PHE A 9 0.80 -22.05 42.29
C PHE A 9 0.31 -22.68 40.97
N ILE A 10 -0.47 -23.75 41.07
CA ILE A 10 -1.06 -24.46 39.93
C ILE A 10 -2.04 -23.56 39.19
N GLU A 11 -2.87 -22.80 39.92
CA GLU A 11 -3.84 -21.89 39.33
C GLU A 11 -3.16 -20.78 38.52
N LEU A 12 -2.09 -20.20 39.05
CA LEU A 12 -1.29 -19.22 38.32
C LEU A 12 -0.66 -19.82 37.04
N LEU A 13 -0.18 -21.06 37.11
CA LEU A 13 0.44 -21.75 35.98
C LEU A 13 -0.55 -22.02 34.85
N VAL A 14 -1.76 -22.47 35.19
CA VAL A 14 -2.82 -22.70 34.20
C VAL A 14 -3.24 -21.39 33.53
N VAL A 15 -3.37 -20.31 34.30
CA VAL A 15 -3.68 -18.98 33.74
C VAL A 15 -2.58 -18.52 32.79
N LEU A 16 -1.31 -18.65 33.18
CA LEU A 16 -0.18 -18.28 32.34
C LEU A 16 -0.16 -19.10 31.04
N ALA A 17 -0.42 -20.41 31.12
CA ALA A 17 -0.50 -21.28 29.96
C ALA A 17 -1.58 -20.82 28.97
N ILE A 18 -2.78 -20.49 29.46
CA ILE A 18 -3.87 -19.97 28.63
C ILE A 18 -3.49 -18.60 28.04
N LEU A 19 -2.86 -17.71 28.82
CA LEU A 19 -2.42 -16.40 28.35
C LEU A 19 -1.41 -16.51 27.19
N VAL A 20 -0.44 -17.42 27.28
CA VAL A 20 0.54 -17.64 26.20
C VAL A 20 -0.15 -18.09 24.91
N ILE A 21 -1.12 -19.01 25.00
CA ILE A 21 -1.89 -19.47 23.85
C ILE A 21 -2.66 -18.30 23.22
N LEU A 22 -3.35 -17.50 24.03
CA LEU A 22 -4.12 -16.34 23.56
C LEU A 22 -3.23 -15.29 22.88
N VAL A 23 -2.07 -14.98 23.47
CA VAL A 23 -1.10 -14.03 22.88
C VAL A 23 -0.59 -14.54 21.54
N GLY A 24 -0.30 -15.84 21.43
CA GLY A 24 0.12 -16.44 20.16
C GLY A 24 -0.93 -16.26 19.04
N ILE A 25 -2.20 -16.49 19.34
CA ILE A 25 -3.30 -16.32 18.37
C ILE A 25 -3.53 -14.83 18.04
N ALA A 26 -3.44 -13.94 19.03
CA ALA A 26 -3.60 -12.52 18.82
C ALA A 26 -2.48 -11.94 17.92
N ALA A 27 -1.24 -12.37 18.13
CA ALA A 27 -0.09 -11.91 17.35
C ALA A 27 -0.20 -12.30 15.87
N THR A 28 -0.57 -13.55 15.56
CA THR A 28 -0.76 -13.99 14.16
C THR A 28 -1.90 -13.24 13.49
N SER A 29 -3.01 -13.02 14.21
CA SER A 29 -4.16 -12.26 13.71
C SER A 29 -3.79 -10.82 13.35
N ALA A 30 -3.02 -10.15 14.22
CA ALA A 30 -2.57 -8.79 13.99
C ALA A 30 -1.69 -8.66 12.74
N LEU A 31 -0.77 -9.60 12.50
CA LEU A 31 0.08 -9.61 11.31
C LEU A 31 -0.75 -9.73 10.02
N VAL A 32 -1.75 -10.60 10.00
CA VAL A 32 -2.65 -10.77 8.84
C VAL A 32 -3.46 -9.48 8.57
N LEU A 33 -3.96 -8.83 9.63
CA LEU A 33 -4.68 -7.57 9.50
C LEU A 33 -3.80 -6.46 8.92
N LEU A 34 -2.55 -6.35 9.38
CA LEU A 34 -1.60 -5.37 8.87
C LEU A 34 -1.25 -5.62 7.39
N GLN A 35 -1.08 -6.87 6.98
CA GLN A 35 -0.86 -7.23 5.57
C GLN A 35 -2.05 -6.82 4.70
N ARG A 36 -3.27 -7.17 5.10
CA ARG A 36 -4.50 -6.80 4.39
C ARG A 36 -4.71 -5.29 4.33
N ALA A 37 -4.40 -4.57 5.40
CA ALA A 37 -4.47 -3.11 5.42
C ALA A 37 -3.49 -2.49 4.42
N ARG A 38 -2.27 -3.04 4.33
CA ARG A 38 -1.26 -2.59 3.34
C ARG A 38 -1.69 -2.87 1.90
N GLU A 39 -2.24 -4.04 1.62
CA GLU A 39 -2.78 -4.40 0.30
C GLU A 39 -3.91 -3.46 -0.10
N ARG A 40 -4.88 -3.23 0.80
CA ARG A 40 -5.99 -2.29 0.56
C ARG A 40 -5.51 -0.86 0.32
N ALA A 41 -4.55 -0.39 1.12
CA ALA A 41 -3.96 0.94 0.93
C ALA A 41 -3.30 1.07 -0.45
N MET A 42 -2.59 0.03 -0.89
CA MET A 42 -1.95 -0.01 -2.21
C MET A 42 -2.98 -0.02 -3.35
N SER A 43 -4.03 -0.83 -3.23
CA SER A 43 -5.13 -0.86 -4.20
C SER A 43 -5.88 0.47 -4.28
N TYR A 44 -6.14 1.11 -3.13
CA TYR A 44 -6.80 2.41 -3.09
C TYR A 44 -5.97 3.50 -3.77
N GLU A 45 -4.68 3.58 -3.46
CA GLU A 45 -3.81 4.58 -4.09
C GLU A 45 -3.65 4.33 -5.59
N ARG A 46 -3.59 3.06 -6.02
CA ARG A 46 -3.62 2.70 -7.45
C ARG A 46 -4.88 3.21 -8.14
N GLU A 47 -6.05 3.09 -7.51
CA GLU A 47 -7.31 3.58 -8.07
C GLU A 47 -7.31 5.11 -8.21
N VAL A 48 -6.79 5.82 -7.21
CA VAL A 48 -6.62 7.28 -7.27
C VAL A 48 -5.73 7.68 -8.46
N ILE A 49 -4.64 6.94 -8.71
CA ILE A 49 -3.75 7.18 -9.84
C ILE A 49 -4.43 6.89 -11.18
N ALA A 50 -5.15 5.77 -11.28
CA ALA A 50 -5.91 5.43 -12.49
C ALA A 50 -6.96 6.50 -12.79
N GLN A 51 -7.65 7.01 -11.77
CA GLN A 51 -8.60 8.10 -11.90
C GLN A 51 -7.93 9.40 -12.34
N ALA A 52 -6.79 9.76 -11.76
CA ALA A 52 -6.03 10.95 -12.16
C ALA A 52 -5.60 10.88 -13.64
N ILE A 53 -5.17 9.71 -14.11
CA ILE A 53 -4.85 9.49 -15.52
C ILE A 53 -6.10 9.62 -16.39
N ALA A 54 -7.23 9.03 -15.99
CA ALA A 54 -8.48 9.12 -16.73
C ALA A 54 -8.96 10.58 -16.85
N ILE A 55 -8.87 11.36 -15.77
CA ILE A 55 -9.18 12.80 -15.77
C ILE A 55 -8.27 13.54 -16.75
N TYR A 56 -6.95 13.31 -16.69
CA TYR A 56 -6.01 13.93 -17.63
C TYR A 56 -6.36 13.61 -19.09
N ASN A 57 -6.56 12.34 -19.41
CA ASN A 57 -6.89 11.90 -20.77
C ASN A 57 -8.24 12.44 -21.26
N THR A 58 -9.17 12.78 -20.35
CA THR A 58 -10.50 13.30 -20.70
C THR A 58 -10.51 14.82 -20.87
N TYR A 59 -9.81 15.56 -20.01
CA TYR A 59 -9.93 17.02 -19.91
C TYR A 59 -8.74 17.79 -20.49
N ASP A 60 -7.54 17.23 -20.47
CA ASP A 60 -6.33 17.95 -20.89
C ASP A 60 -5.83 17.55 -22.26
N VAL A 61 -6.22 16.37 -22.73
CA VAL A 61 -5.90 15.90 -24.07
C VAL A 61 -6.99 16.44 -25.01
N PRO A 62 -6.68 17.39 -25.91
CA PRO A 62 -7.65 17.89 -26.88
C PRO A 62 -8.19 16.75 -27.74
N ASN A 63 -9.36 16.90 -28.36
CA ASN A 63 -9.89 15.89 -29.28
C ASN A 63 -8.86 15.55 -30.38
N GLY A 64 -8.29 14.34 -30.32
CA GLY A 64 -7.25 13.85 -31.23
C GLY A 64 -5.80 14.03 -30.75
N GLY A 65 -5.59 14.56 -29.55
CA GLY A 65 -4.28 14.60 -28.89
C GLY A 65 -3.83 13.21 -28.46
N ALA A 66 -2.51 13.02 -28.36
CA ALA A 66 -1.96 11.79 -27.81
C ALA A 66 -2.33 11.69 -26.31
N PRO A 67 -2.81 10.53 -25.83
CA PRO A 67 -3.05 10.33 -24.41
C PRO A 67 -1.71 10.38 -23.65
N ILE A 68 -1.76 10.29 -22.33
CA ILE A 68 -0.52 10.29 -21.53
C ILE A 68 0.51 9.28 -22.08
N PRO A 69 1.78 9.67 -22.29
CA PRO A 69 2.81 8.71 -22.68
C PRO A 69 3.07 7.69 -21.56
N ALA A 70 3.57 6.52 -21.94
CA ALA A 70 4.09 5.53 -21.00
C ALA A 70 5.08 6.15 -20.00
N SER A 71 5.24 5.52 -18.83
CA SER A 71 6.25 5.95 -17.86
C SER A 71 7.63 5.98 -18.53
N PRO A 72 8.41 7.07 -18.36
CA PRO A 72 9.62 7.31 -19.14
C PRO A 72 10.71 6.24 -18.93
N ASP A 73 10.64 5.51 -17.82
CA ASP A 73 11.54 4.42 -17.49
C ASP A 73 10.76 3.12 -17.26
N ALA A 74 11.44 1.97 -17.51
CA ALA A 74 10.97 0.66 -17.06
C ALA A 74 11.00 0.53 -15.52
N ASP A 75 11.75 1.41 -14.85
CA ASP A 75 11.85 1.45 -13.40
C ASP A 75 10.60 2.10 -12.78
N PRO A 76 9.97 1.47 -11.77
CA PRO A 76 8.87 2.08 -11.05
C PRO A 76 9.23 3.42 -10.41
N VAL A 77 8.41 4.44 -10.66
CA VAL A 77 8.67 5.82 -10.21
C VAL A 77 7.69 6.24 -9.13
N ARG A 78 8.18 6.99 -8.13
CA ARG A 78 7.30 7.66 -7.17
C ARG A 78 6.80 8.94 -7.80
N ILE A 79 5.49 9.18 -7.74
CA ILE A 79 4.87 10.36 -8.34
C ILE A 79 4.79 11.43 -7.28
N ASP A 80 5.49 12.54 -7.50
CA ASP A 80 5.41 13.73 -6.65
C ASP A 80 4.82 14.86 -7.50
N PRO A 81 3.61 15.37 -7.19
CA PRO A 81 2.96 16.41 -7.99
C PRO A 81 3.73 17.72 -8.03
N LYS A 82 4.71 17.92 -7.13
CA LYS A 82 5.54 19.12 -7.05
C LYS A 82 6.91 18.94 -7.71
N ALA A 83 7.25 17.73 -8.14
CA ALA A 83 8.54 17.48 -8.80
C ALA A 83 8.55 18.05 -10.23
N PRO A 84 9.70 18.57 -10.72
CA PRO A 84 9.82 19.01 -12.11
C PRO A 84 9.62 17.88 -13.12
N SER A 85 9.90 16.64 -12.71
CA SER A 85 9.73 15.42 -13.51
C SER A 85 8.37 14.74 -13.28
N ALA A 86 7.41 15.45 -12.66
CA ALA A 86 6.09 14.90 -12.41
C ALA A 86 5.38 14.59 -13.74
N PRO A 87 4.71 13.43 -13.87
CA PRO A 87 3.93 13.17 -15.06
C PRO A 87 2.74 14.14 -15.15
N PRO A 88 2.22 14.42 -16.35
CA PRO A 88 1.22 15.47 -16.56
C PRO A 88 -0.07 15.33 -15.71
N PHE A 89 -0.50 14.10 -15.44
CA PHE A 89 -1.67 13.81 -14.59
C PHE A 89 -1.43 14.07 -13.11
N ALA A 90 -0.18 14.23 -12.66
CA ALA A 90 0.13 14.41 -11.25
C ALA A 90 -0.49 15.68 -10.67
N LYS A 91 -0.84 16.67 -11.50
CA LYS A 91 -1.57 17.86 -11.06
C LYS A 91 -2.94 17.57 -10.44
N TYR A 92 -3.51 16.39 -10.70
CA TYR A 92 -4.75 15.90 -10.09
C TYR A 92 -4.54 15.14 -8.78
N LEU A 93 -3.30 15.10 -8.28
CA LEU A 93 -2.95 14.48 -7.01
C LEU A 93 -2.65 15.55 -5.97
N ASP A 94 -3.25 15.40 -4.78
CA ASP A 94 -3.06 16.35 -3.68
C ASP A 94 -1.70 16.17 -2.97
N SER A 95 -1.10 14.99 -3.07
CA SER A 95 0.15 14.65 -2.38
C SER A 95 1.00 13.66 -3.16
N ALA A 96 2.29 13.59 -2.80
CA ALA A 96 3.19 12.58 -3.34
C ALA A 96 2.71 11.16 -2.99
N THR A 97 2.86 10.24 -3.94
CA THR A 97 2.51 8.84 -3.75
C THR A 97 3.44 8.16 -2.75
N LYS A 98 2.90 7.21 -1.98
CA LYS A 98 3.68 6.34 -1.11
C LYS A 98 4.31 5.20 -1.89
N TYR A 99 3.61 4.72 -2.91
CA TYR A 99 4.05 3.62 -3.76
C TYR A 99 4.68 4.13 -5.06
N TYR A 100 5.31 3.20 -5.78
CA TYR A 100 5.94 3.44 -7.07
C TYR A 100 5.08 2.83 -8.16
N TYR A 101 5.07 3.46 -9.34
CA TYR A 101 4.18 3.11 -10.42
C TYR A 101 4.92 3.00 -11.75
N THR A 102 4.45 2.09 -12.60
CA THR A 102 4.72 2.07 -14.03
C THR A 102 3.38 2.03 -14.76
N TRP A 103 3.35 2.61 -15.96
CA TRP A 103 2.16 2.62 -16.80
C TRP A 103 2.58 2.61 -18.27
N GLU A 104 1.76 2.00 -19.10
CA GLU A 104 1.88 2.03 -20.56
C GLU A 104 1.15 3.26 -21.12
N ASP A 105 1.23 3.44 -22.44
CA ASP A 105 0.55 4.53 -23.13
C ASP A 105 -0.94 4.59 -22.76
N GLY A 106 -1.42 5.81 -22.54
CA GLY A 106 -2.78 6.08 -22.07
C GLY A 106 -3.07 5.66 -20.62
N GLY A 107 -2.08 5.23 -19.85
CA GLY A 107 -2.28 4.70 -18.50
C GLY A 107 -2.65 3.23 -18.47
N GLY A 108 -2.48 2.51 -19.59
CA GLY A 108 -2.64 1.06 -19.64
C GLY A 108 -1.70 0.35 -18.67
N ASN A 109 -2.03 -0.89 -18.31
CA ASN A 109 -1.17 -1.76 -17.50
C ASN A 109 -0.55 -1.07 -16.26
N LEU A 110 -1.36 -0.29 -15.52
CA LEU A 110 -0.90 0.42 -14.33
C LEU A 110 -0.47 -0.59 -13.25
N ASN A 111 0.83 -0.66 -13.00
CA ASN A 111 1.43 -1.53 -11.99
C ASN A 111 1.87 -0.71 -10.77
N VAL A 112 1.75 -1.31 -9.59
CA VAL A 112 2.07 -0.67 -8.31
C VAL A 112 3.09 -1.49 -7.54
N TYR A 113 4.11 -0.81 -7.02
CA TYR A 113 5.24 -1.42 -6.34
C TYR A 113 5.46 -0.76 -5.00
N SER A 114 5.64 -1.57 -3.96
CA SER A 114 6.21 -1.06 -2.71
C SER A 114 7.72 -0.89 -2.85
N ARG A 115 8.33 -0.04 -2.02
CA ARG A 115 9.79 0.18 -2.01
C ARG A 115 10.59 -1.13 -2.04
N ALA A 116 10.20 -2.09 -1.19
CA ALA A 116 10.86 -3.39 -1.11
C ALA A 116 10.73 -4.23 -2.41
N ASN A 117 9.62 -4.08 -3.15
CA ASN A 117 9.36 -4.83 -4.39
C ASN A 117 10.07 -4.20 -5.60
N ARG A 118 10.28 -2.88 -5.59
CA ARG A 118 11.04 -2.17 -6.63
C ARG A 118 12.49 -2.63 -6.70
N ASP A 119 13.14 -2.78 -5.55
CA ASP A 119 14.56 -3.17 -5.51
C ASP A 119 14.79 -4.60 -6.02
N SER A 120 13.81 -5.51 -5.84
CA SER A 120 13.86 -6.89 -6.35
C SER A 120 13.53 -7.04 -7.83
N SER A 121 12.93 -6.03 -8.46
CA SER A 121 12.54 -6.07 -9.89
C SER A 121 13.59 -5.48 -10.82
N ARG A 122 14.72 -5.01 -10.29
CA ARG A 122 15.86 -4.53 -11.07
C ARG A 122 16.73 -5.70 -11.55
N PRO A 123 17.03 -5.83 -12.86
CA PRO A 123 18.05 -6.76 -13.31
C PRO A 123 19.42 -6.33 -12.73
N GLN A 124 20.20 -7.31 -12.24
CA GLN A 124 21.58 -7.09 -11.77
C GLN A 124 22.53 -6.76 -12.92
#